data_AF-A0A662EDH0-F1
#
_entry.id   AF-A0A662EDH0-F1
#
_cell.length_a   1.000
_cell.length_b   1.000
_cell.length_c   1.000
_cell.angle_alpha   90.00
_cell.angle_beta   90.00
_cell.angle_gamma   90.00
#
_symmetry.space_group_name_H-M   'P 1'
#
loop_
_entity.id
_entity.type
_entity.pdbx_description
1 polymer ?
#
loop_
_entity_poly.entity_id
_entity_poly.type
_entity_poly.pdbx_seq_one_letter_code
_entity_poly.pdbx_strand_id
1 'polypeptide(L)'
;MVLKGHPAERIRGVKSDLLKDKRIILGVTGSIGAVECVKLARELIRHGAEVQAVMTPAAEEIIAPASLQFATGRDVITKIGGDVEHVAFAGEWEGRWDLLLIAPSTANTIGKIAAGIDDTPVTTFATVALGSGMPILIAPAMHSAMYKNPAVLKNIEYLKSVGIKFIPPREEEGKEKFPDIDVILDYVVRVLRDGGGGGRRALLIGGASEEAIDDMRVISNRSSGETARELARELFREGYDLTVLWGRSEVEPPKVGSLKRFRSMFDLLALLDNISEEDFNLIAVPAALSDFTIDKVAGKIPSSRPPVLKLKSAPKVLSQLRELFPKATILAFKAVGGDNEKELETSAMSLIEKKMADYVAGNLLQDVKEGETRIRLYNRRGEIGLFEGMKWKVIRDLVKTIAAMEVGNEEKK
;
A
#
# COMPACT_ATOMS: atom_id res chain seq x y z
N MET A 1 -0.78 -6.32 43.67
CA MET A 1 -0.05 -6.79 42.48
C MET A 1 -0.18 -5.69 41.42
N VAL A 2 0.77 -4.75 41.37
CA VAL A 2 0.74 -3.65 40.40
C VAL A 2 1.04 -4.26 39.03
N LEU A 3 0.02 -4.38 38.18
CA LEU A 3 0.21 -4.75 36.77
C LEU A 3 1.12 -3.68 36.15
N LYS A 4 2.39 -4.03 35.88
CA LYS A 4 3.30 -3.18 35.11
C LYS A 4 2.69 -2.99 33.71
N GLY A 5 2.16 -1.80 33.45
CA GLY A 5 1.66 -1.34 32.15
C GLY A 5 0.34 -1.97 31.67
N HIS A 6 -0.46 -1.20 30.93
CA HIS A 6 -1.67 -1.70 30.27
C HIS A 6 -1.29 -2.78 29.22
N PRO A 7 -2.08 -3.85 29.02
CA PRO A 7 -1.78 -4.92 28.05
C PRO A 7 -1.53 -4.45 26.61
N ALA A 8 -2.08 -3.29 26.23
CA ALA A 8 -1.84 -2.64 24.93
C ALA A 8 -0.35 -2.32 24.70
N GLU A 9 0.41 -1.99 25.76
CA GLU A 9 1.85 -1.69 25.63
C GLU A 9 2.67 -2.93 25.25
N ARG A 10 2.21 -4.14 25.59
CA ARG A 10 2.94 -5.39 25.30
C ARG A 10 2.93 -5.76 23.82
N ILE A 11 2.01 -5.21 23.04
CA ILE A 11 1.91 -5.47 21.61
C ILE A 11 2.54 -4.36 20.77
N ARG A 12 3.08 -3.29 21.39
CA ARG A 12 3.63 -2.16 20.67
C ARG A 12 4.82 -2.58 19.80
N GLY A 13 4.75 -2.30 18.50
CA GLY A 13 5.84 -2.55 17.55
C GLY A 13 6.17 -4.02 17.29
N VAL A 14 5.33 -4.97 17.71
CA VAL A 14 5.61 -6.41 17.54
C VAL A 14 5.54 -6.90 16.09
N LYS A 15 4.83 -6.18 15.20
CA LYS A 15 4.75 -6.51 13.76
C LYS A 15 5.78 -5.77 12.94
N SER A 16 5.98 -4.48 13.21
CA SER A 16 6.98 -3.64 12.55
C SER A 16 7.18 -2.32 13.31
N ASP A 17 8.08 -1.49 12.79
CA ASP A 17 8.39 -0.14 13.26
C ASP A 17 7.80 0.96 12.35
N LEU A 18 6.83 0.64 11.48
CA LEU A 18 6.29 1.58 10.48
C LEU A 18 5.70 2.86 11.08
N LEU A 19 5.17 2.78 12.30
CA LEU A 19 4.56 3.86 13.06
C LEU A 19 5.28 4.11 14.38
N LYS A 20 6.56 3.72 14.49
CA LYS A 20 7.37 3.98 15.67
C LYS A 20 7.39 5.49 15.95
N ASP A 21 7.20 5.85 17.22
CA ASP A 21 7.19 7.23 17.72
C ASP A 21 6.08 8.11 17.09
N LYS A 22 5.02 7.50 16.54
CA LYS A 22 3.85 8.21 16.00
C LYS A 22 2.68 8.15 16.96
N ARG A 23 2.00 9.29 17.15
CA ARG A 23 0.85 9.47 18.04
C ARG A 23 -0.38 9.80 17.19
N ILE A 24 -1.38 8.93 17.22
CA ILE A 24 -2.57 8.98 16.36
C ILE A 24 -3.85 9.14 17.19
N ILE A 25 -4.62 10.17 16.88
CA ILE A 25 -5.96 10.34 17.44
C ILE A 25 -6.92 9.53 16.56
N LEU A 26 -7.58 8.52 17.14
CA LEU A 26 -8.59 7.70 16.45
C LEU A 26 -9.99 8.20 16.80
N GLY A 27 -10.57 9.01 15.91
CA GLY A 27 -11.95 9.45 15.96
C GLY A 27 -12.91 8.38 15.46
N VAL A 28 -13.82 7.92 16.31
CA VAL A 28 -14.81 6.87 16.00
C VAL A 28 -16.21 7.48 15.99
N THR A 29 -16.91 7.33 14.86
CA THR A 29 -18.26 7.87 14.66
C THR A 29 -19.32 6.77 14.62
N GLY A 30 -20.60 7.14 14.74
CA GLY A 30 -21.76 6.22 14.79
C GLY A 30 -22.04 5.46 13.49
N SER A 31 -21.14 4.58 13.09
CA SER A 31 -21.30 3.63 11.98
C SER A 31 -21.05 2.21 12.47
N ILE A 32 -21.72 1.21 11.90
CA ILE A 32 -21.50 -0.19 12.28
C ILE A 32 -20.04 -0.63 12.09
N GLY A 33 -19.28 0.04 11.21
CA GLY A 33 -17.83 -0.16 11.08
C GLY A 33 -17.04 0.09 12.37
N ALA A 34 -17.63 0.76 13.37
CA ALA A 34 -17.00 0.99 14.67
C ALA A 34 -16.57 -0.31 15.38
N VAL A 35 -17.24 -1.43 15.09
CA VAL A 35 -16.87 -2.76 15.62
C VAL A 35 -15.45 -3.20 15.22
N GLU A 36 -14.93 -2.67 14.12
CA GLU A 36 -13.56 -2.97 13.66
C GLU A 36 -12.50 -2.06 14.29
N CYS A 37 -12.90 -0.97 14.98
CA CYS A 37 -11.97 0.02 15.54
C CYS A 37 -11.09 -0.56 16.66
N VAL A 38 -11.57 -1.57 17.40
CA VAL A 38 -10.74 -2.29 18.38
C VAL A 38 -9.58 -2.99 17.70
N LYS A 39 -9.84 -3.65 16.55
CA LYS A 39 -8.78 -4.31 15.78
C LYS A 39 -7.86 -3.29 15.12
N LEU A 40 -8.42 -2.21 14.57
CA LEU A 40 -7.66 -1.12 13.96
C LEU A 40 -6.69 -0.48 14.96
N ALA A 41 -7.17 -0.07 16.14
CA ALA A 41 -6.34 0.55 17.17
C ALA A 41 -5.18 -0.38 17.59
N ARG A 42 -5.48 -1.66 17.82
CA ARG A 42 -4.45 -2.67 18.15
C ARG A 42 -3.47 -2.86 17.01
N GLU A 43 -3.92 -2.82 15.76
CA GLU A 43 -3.05 -2.95 14.61
C GLU A 43 -2.10 -1.77 14.48
N LEU A 44 -2.58 -0.53 14.61
CA LEU A 44 -1.73 0.67 14.64
C LEU A 44 -0.64 0.55 15.74
N ILE A 45 -1.01 0.08 16.93
CA ILE A 45 -0.08 -0.15 18.04
C ILE A 45 0.94 -1.24 17.70
N ARG A 46 0.55 -2.35 17.06
CA ARG A 46 1.48 -3.41 16.61
C ARG A 46 2.53 -2.92 15.61
N HIS A 47 2.23 -1.81 14.92
CA HIS A 47 3.16 -1.13 14.02
C HIS A 47 3.95 0.00 14.71
N GLY A 48 3.73 0.25 16.00
CA GLY A 48 4.53 1.15 16.84
C GLY A 48 3.78 2.37 17.37
N ALA A 49 2.56 2.65 16.89
CA ALA A 49 1.86 3.89 17.20
C ALA A 49 1.33 3.96 18.64
N GLU A 50 1.31 5.15 19.22
CA GLU A 50 0.43 5.50 20.34
C GLU A 50 -0.94 5.91 19.79
N VAL A 51 -2.03 5.48 20.43
CA VAL A 51 -3.39 5.73 19.93
C VAL A 51 -4.26 6.30 21.05
N GLN A 52 -4.85 7.48 20.82
CA GLN A 52 -5.85 8.10 21.68
C GLN A 52 -7.21 7.97 21.00
N ALA A 53 -8.14 7.25 21.63
CA ALA A 53 -9.49 7.14 21.08
C ALA A 53 -10.35 8.35 21.47
N VAL A 54 -11.14 8.83 20.51
CA VAL A 54 -12.15 9.89 20.67
C VAL A 54 -13.44 9.37 20.05
N MET A 55 -14.56 9.46 20.75
CA MET A 55 -15.84 8.93 20.27
C MET A 55 -16.90 10.02 20.14
N THR A 56 -17.75 9.90 19.13
CA THR A 56 -19.04 10.61 19.12
C THR A 56 -20.04 9.88 20.01
N PRO A 57 -21.06 10.56 20.58
CA PRO A 57 -22.13 9.89 21.33
C PRO A 57 -22.80 8.73 20.56
N ALA A 58 -23.04 8.92 19.25
CA ALA A 58 -23.63 7.86 18.40
C ALA A 58 -22.72 6.64 18.21
N ALA A 59 -21.40 6.75 18.43
CA ALA A 59 -20.51 5.59 18.41
C ALA A 59 -20.62 4.77 19.70
N GLU A 60 -20.94 5.41 20.83
CA GLU A 60 -21.09 4.77 22.14
C GLU A 60 -22.31 3.85 22.19
N GLU A 61 -23.33 4.12 21.36
CA GLU A 61 -24.49 3.26 21.17
C GLU A 61 -24.16 1.94 20.43
N ILE A 62 -23.02 1.89 19.73
CA ILE A 62 -22.60 0.74 18.91
C ILE A 62 -21.54 -0.09 19.66
N ILE A 63 -20.52 0.58 20.18
CA ILE A 63 -19.47 -0.05 21.00
C ILE A 63 -19.25 0.76 22.27
N ALA A 64 -19.04 0.09 23.39
CA ALA A 64 -18.75 0.77 24.65
C ALA A 64 -17.34 1.42 24.62
N PRO A 65 -17.14 2.61 25.22
CA PRO A 65 -15.82 3.21 25.39
C PRO A 65 -14.78 2.27 26.02
N ALA A 66 -15.20 1.40 26.95
CA ALA A 66 -14.32 0.40 27.57
C ALA A 66 -13.63 -0.53 26.56
N SER A 67 -14.26 -0.82 25.41
CA SER A 67 -13.67 -1.66 24.36
C SER A 67 -12.47 -0.97 23.70
N LEU A 68 -12.56 0.34 23.47
CA LEU A 68 -11.45 1.12 22.92
C LEU A 68 -10.39 1.41 23.97
N GLN A 69 -10.78 1.64 25.23
CA GLN A 69 -9.82 1.73 26.34
C GLN A 69 -8.97 0.46 26.45
N PHE A 70 -9.60 -0.73 26.35
CA PHE A 70 -8.88 -2.00 26.27
C PHE A 70 -7.96 -2.09 25.03
N ALA A 71 -8.39 -1.52 23.90
CA ALA A 71 -7.60 -1.56 22.67
C ALA A 71 -6.36 -0.65 22.75
N THR A 72 -6.52 0.57 23.27
CA THR A 72 -5.52 1.65 23.25
C THR A 72 -4.67 1.70 24.52
N GLY A 73 -5.21 1.22 25.64
CA GLY A 73 -4.63 1.41 26.97
C GLY A 73 -4.74 2.82 27.53
N ARG A 74 -5.62 3.65 26.97
CA ARG A 74 -5.85 5.04 27.38
C ARG A 74 -7.35 5.27 27.54
N ASP A 75 -7.73 6.14 28.47
CA ASP A 75 -9.12 6.55 28.64
C ASP A 75 -9.65 7.19 27.36
N VAL A 76 -10.89 6.85 27.00
CA VAL A 76 -11.50 7.31 25.76
C VAL A 76 -12.14 8.67 25.99
N ILE A 77 -11.90 9.61 25.08
CA ILE A 77 -12.48 10.94 25.14
C ILE A 77 -13.87 10.89 24.50
N THR A 78 -14.90 10.96 25.35
CA THR A 78 -16.33 10.96 24.95
C THR A 78 -17.00 12.32 25.13
N LYS A 79 -16.31 13.27 25.78
CA LYS A 79 -16.74 14.65 25.98
C LYS A 79 -15.52 15.57 26.04
N ILE A 80 -15.72 16.83 25.69
CA ILE A 80 -14.71 17.87 25.86
C ILE A 80 -14.86 18.48 27.25
N GLY A 81 -13.79 18.44 28.04
CA GLY A 81 -13.74 18.91 29.43
C GLY A 81 -12.88 20.15 29.61
N GLY A 82 -12.63 20.50 30.89
CA GLY A 82 -11.76 21.61 31.27
C GLY A 82 -10.27 21.37 30.99
N ASP A 83 -9.88 20.14 30.67
CA ASP A 83 -8.54 19.78 30.21
C ASP A 83 -8.32 20.15 28.73
N VAL A 84 -9.37 20.64 28.05
CA VAL A 84 -9.33 21.15 26.67
C VAL A 84 -8.68 20.15 25.71
N GLU A 85 -9.16 18.91 25.72
CA GLU A 85 -8.49 17.75 25.12
C GLU A 85 -8.22 17.97 23.61
N HIS A 86 -9.19 18.53 22.90
CA HIS A 86 -9.04 18.90 21.48
C HIS A 86 -7.83 19.82 21.23
N VAL A 87 -7.57 20.83 22.08
CA VAL A 87 -6.40 21.71 21.97
C VAL A 87 -5.13 21.00 22.45
N ALA A 88 -5.20 20.26 23.56
CA ALA A 88 -4.07 19.52 24.08
C ALA A 88 -3.54 18.49 23.07
N PHE A 89 -4.41 17.78 22.38
CA PHE A 89 -3.98 16.75 21.44
C PHE A 89 -3.75 17.27 20.01
N ALA A 90 -4.53 18.24 19.54
CA ALA A 90 -4.51 18.68 18.13
C ALA A 90 -4.11 20.15 17.91
N GLY A 91 -3.91 20.95 18.96
CA GLY A 91 -3.63 22.38 18.86
C GLY A 91 -2.22 22.74 18.37
N GLU A 92 -1.94 24.04 18.27
CA GLU A 92 -0.66 24.60 17.81
C GLU A 92 0.39 24.64 18.93
N TRP A 93 0.99 23.50 19.25
CA TRP A 93 2.10 23.41 20.20
C TRP A 93 2.98 22.18 19.96
N GLU A 94 4.20 22.19 20.51
CA GLU A 94 5.24 21.17 20.19
C GLU A 94 4.85 19.73 20.54
N GLY A 95 4.03 19.53 21.57
CA GLY A 95 3.63 18.19 22.01
C GLY A 95 2.34 17.67 21.39
N ARG A 96 1.75 18.38 20.42
CA ARG A 96 0.57 17.90 19.67
C ARG A 96 0.82 16.54 19.00
N TRP A 97 -0.25 15.83 18.72
CA TRP A 97 -0.22 14.52 18.07
C TRP A 97 -0.02 14.66 16.56
N ASP A 98 0.33 13.55 15.90
CA ASP A 98 0.81 13.57 14.52
C ASP A 98 -0.32 13.47 13.47
N LEU A 99 -1.46 12.88 13.83
CA LEU A 99 -2.56 12.59 12.89
C LEU A 99 -3.90 12.48 13.62
N LEU A 100 -4.95 13.07 13.02
CA LEU A 100 -6.34 12.71 13.31
C LEU A 100 -6.87 11.74 12.25
N LEU A 101 -7.06 10.48 12.64
CA LEU A 101 -7.71 9.44 11.84
C LEU A 101 -9.18 9.31 12.26
N ILE A 102 -10.11 9.67 11.38
CA ILE A 102 -11.55 9.48 11.61
C ILE A 102 -12.01 8.22 10.88
N ALA A 103 -12.13 7.12 11.62
CA ALA A 103 -12.39 5.79 11.07
C ALA A 103 -13.23 4.93 12.03
N PRO A 104 -14.49 4.59 11.68
CA PRO A 104 -15.24 5.08 10.53
C PRO A 104 -15.66 6.54 10.67
N SER A 105 -15.93 7.18 9.52
CA SER A 105 -16.59 8.48 9.43
C SER A 105 -17.94 8.37 8.73
N THR A 106 -19.00 8.80 9.41
CA THR A 106 -20.35 8.87 8.85
C THR A 106 -20.52 10.08 7.94
N ALA A 107 -21.49 10.04 7.02
CA ALA A 107 -21.86 11.21 6.21
C ALA A 107 -22.23 12.44 7.06
N ASN A 108 -22.85 12.22 8.22
CA ASN A 108 -23.17 13.28 9.19
C ASN A 108 -21.90 13.97 9.70
N THR A 109 -20.89 13.19 10.11
CA THR A 109 -19.62 13.75 10.58
C THR A 109 -18.89 14.50 9.46
N ILE A 110 -18.85 13.92 8.25
CA ILE A 110 -18.28 14.58 7.06
C ILE A 110 -18.97 15.92 6.79
N GLY A 111 -20.30 15.96 6.82
CA GLY A 111 -21.06 17.18 6.60
C GLY A 111 -20.83 18.24 7.68
N LYS A 112 -20.73 17.82 8.94
CA LYS A 112 -20.42 18.73 10.05
C LYS A 112 -19.03 19.35 9.91
N ILE A 113 -18.00 18.53 9.61
CA ILE A 113 -16.64 19.03 9.39
C ILE A 113 -16.62 20.01 8.21
N ALA A 114 -17.27 19.67 7.09
CA ALA A 114 -17.36 20.55 5.92
C ALA A 114 -18.04 21.90 6.21
N ALA A 115 -18.98 21.93 7.16
CA ALA A 115 -19.69 23.14 7.57
C ALA A 115 -19.06 23.86 8.77
N GLY A 116 -17.95 23.36 9.33
CA GLY A 116 -17.33 23.91 10.54
C GLY A 116 -18.14 23.70 11.83
N ILE A 117 -19.02 22.71 11.86
CA ILE A 117 -19.82 22.36 13.05
C ILE A 117 -19.00 21.41 13.93
N ASP A 118 -18.77 21.81 15.17
CA ASP A 118 -17.87 21.16 16.14
C ASP A 118 -18.56 20.66 17.42
N ASP A 119 -19.84 20.28 17.30
CA ASP A 119 -20.74 19.92 18.40
C ASP A 119 -20.53 18.51 19.02
N THR A 120 -19.53 17.75 18.58
CA THR A 120 -19.17 16.43 19.14
C THR A 120 -17.66 16.36 19.35
N PRO A 121 -17.13 15.53 20.26
CA PRO A 121 -15.68 15.44 20.47
C PRO A 121 -14.90 15.23 19.18
N VAL A 122 -15.32 14.31 18.31
CA VAL A 122 -14.64 14.05 17.03
C VAL A 122 -14.65 15.27 16.10
N THR A 123 -15.77 15.99 16.01
CA THR A 123 -15.85 17.20 15.17
C THR A 123 -15.09 18.38 15.77
N THR A 124 -15.07 18.55 17.09
CA THR A 124 -14.21 19.52 17.79
C THR A 124 -12.73 19.27 17.52
N PHE A 125 -12.29 18.00 17.63
CA PHE A 125 -10.94 17.61 17.26
C PHE A 125 -10.65 17.90 15.78
N ALA A 126 -11.59 17.64 14.87
CA ALA A 126 -11.42 17.92 13.45
C ALA A 126 -11.26 19.41 13.14
N THR A 127 -12.04 20.28 13.79
CA THR A 127 -11.93 21.74 13.63
C THR A 127 -10.57 22.25 14.08
N VAL A 128 -10.10 21.83 15.26
CA VAL A 128 -8.77 22.23 15.74
C VAL A 128 -7.65 21.65 14.88
N ALA A 129 -7.75 20.37 14.50
CA ALA A 129 -6.79 19.71 13.64
C ALA A 129 -6.61 20.44 12.30
N LEU A 130 -7.72 20.85 11.69
CA LEU A 130 -7.71 21.57 10.42
C LEU A 130 -7.10 22.97 10.60
N GLY A 131 -7.49 23.67 11.67
CA GLY A 131 -6.96 25.00 12.00
C GLY A 131 -5.45 25.00 12.27
N SER A 132 -4.94 23.99 12.97
CA SER A 132 -3.52 23.86 13.35
C SER A 132 -2.65 23.24 12.25
N GLY A 133 -3.23 22.91 11.09
CA GLY A 133 -2.54 22.20 10.02
C GLY A 133 -2.08 20.78 10.39
N MET A 134 -2.72 20.14 11.38
CA MET A 134 -2.51 18.71 11.65
C MET A 134 -3.12 17.89 10.51
N PRO A 135 -2.42 16.87 9.97
CA PRO A 135 -3.01 15.99 8.98
C PRO A 135 -4.30 15.33 9.48
N ILE A 136 -5.31 15.28 8.61
CA ILE A 136 -6.57 14.59 8.86
C ILE A 136 -6.77 13.53 7.78
N LEU A 137 -7.08 12.31 8.22
CA LEU A 137 -7.40 11.17 7.36
C LEU A 137 -8.78 10.64 7.70
N ILE A 138 -9.66 10.56 6.71
CA ILE A 138 -11.06 10.12 6.89
C ILE A 138 -11.26 8.78 6.18
N ALA A 139 -11.83 7.79 6.88
CA ALA A 139 -12.30 6.53 6.30
C ALA A 139 -13.84 6.51 6.30
N PRO A 140 -14.51 6.88 5.19
CA PRO A 140 -15.96 6.88 5.11
C PRO A 140 -16.54 5.48 5.29
N ALA A 141 -17.65 5.36 6.02
CA ALA A 141 -18.43 4.13 6.09
C ALA A 141 -19.92 4.46 6.18
N MET A 142 -20.63 4.25 5.07
CA MET A 142 -22.04 4.58 4.90
C MET A 142 -22.69 3.73 3.83
N HIS A 143 -24.02 3.74 3.76
CA HIS A 143 -24.72 3.07 2.67
C HIS A 143 -24.41 3.75 1.32
N SER A 144 -24.36 3.00 0.21
CA SER A 144 -24.01 3.55 -1.12
C SER A 144 -24.95 4.68 -1.58
N ALA A 145 -26.22 4.63 -1.20
CA ALA A 145 -27.17 5.73 -1.43
C ALA A 145 -26.76 7.05 -0.76
N MET A 146 -26.10 6.98 0.41
CA MET A 146 -25.60 8.16 1.10
C MET A 146 -24.35 8.71 0.42
N TYR A 147 -23.45 7.84 -0.05
CA TYR A 147 -22.23 8.29 -0.71
C TYR A 147 -22.51 8.91 -2.09
N LYS A 148 -23.51 8.39 -2.81
CA LYS A 148 -24.01 8.97 -4.07
C LYS A 148 -24.81 10.26 -3.86
N ASN A 149 -25.06 10.68 -2.62
CA ASN A 149 -25.79 11.92 -2.34
C ASN A 149 -24.96 13.14 -2.79
N PRO A 150 -25.49 14.03 -3.64
CA PRO A 150 -24.75 15.19 -4.14
C PRO A 150 -24.18 16.10 -3.05
N ALA A 151 -24.88 16.26 -1.92
CA ALA A 151 -24.40 17.08 -0.81
C ALA A 151 -23.20 16.41 -0.11
N VAL A 152 -23.22 15.09 0.05
CA VAL A 152 -22.11 14.33 0.63
C VAL A 152 -20.89 14.37 -0.29
N LEU A 153 -21.08 14.16 -1.59
CA LEU A 153 -19.99 14.28 -2.57
C LEU A 153 -19.40 15.70 -2.58
N LYS A 154 -20.23 16.75 -2.56
CA LYS A 154 -19.76 18.13 -2.47
C LYS A 154 -18.94 18.38 -1.20
N ASN A 155 -19.38 17.84 -0.06
CA ASN A 155 -18.64 17.94 1.20
C ASN A 155 -17.30 17.20 1.13
N ILE A 156 -17.27 15.99 0.57
CA ILE A 156 -16.03 15.22 0.38
C ILE A 156 -15.04 16.00 -0.50
N GLU A 157 -15.50 16.54 -1.63
CA GLU A 157 -14.63 17.29 -2.55
C GLU A 157 -14.13 18.61 -1.94
N TYR A 158 -14.97 19.32 -1.18
CA TYR A 158 -14.51 20.48 -0.40
C TYR A 158 -13.47 20.10 0.65
N LEU A 159 -13.70 19.03 1.42
CA LEU A 159 -12.75 18.60 2.43
C LEU A 159 -11.40 18.17 1.82
N LYS A 160 -11.43 17.50 0.67
CA LYS A 160 -10.22 17.20 -0.11
C LYS A 160 -9.48 18.47 -0.53
N SER A 161 -10.20 19.51 -0.98
CA SER A 161 -9.57 20.75 -1.45
C SER A 161 -8.90 21.56 -0.34
N VAL A 162 -9.36 21.41 0.91
CA VAL A 162 -8.72 22.00 2.10
C VAL A 162 -7.66 21.08 2.74
N GLY A 163 -7.26 20.00 2.04
CA GLY A 163 -6.12 19.15 2.42
C GLY A 163 -6.47 17.89 3.20
N ILE A 164 -7.74 17.64 3.54
CA ILE A 164 -8.14 16.39 4.22
C ILE A 164 -8.00 15.22 3.24
N LYS A 165 -7.36 14.15 3.68
CA LYS A 165 -7.19 12.93 2.87
C LYS A 165 -8.32 11.95 3.15
N PHE A 166 -8.73 11.21 2.12
CA PHE A 166 -9.78 10.19 2.22
C PHE A 166 -9.24 8.82 1.86
N ILE A 167 -9.61 7.83 2.67
CA ILE A 167 -9.39 6.41 2.37
C ILE A 167 -10.61 5.94 1.58
N PRO A 168 -10.43 5.39 0.36
CA PRO A 168 -11.56 4.93 -0.43
C PRO A 168 -12.26 3.76 0.30
N PRO A 169 -13.60 3.71 0.28
CA PRO A 169 -14.34 2.60 0.85
C PRO A 169 -14.06 1.30 0.08
N ARG A 170 -14.28 0.16 0.72
CA ARG A 170 -14.24 -1.13 0.03
C ARG A 170 -15.55 -1.33 -0.73
N GLU A 171 -15.49 -1.33 -2.06
CA GLU A 171 -16.65 -1.67 -2.89
C GLU A 171 -16.88 -3.19 -2.85
N GLU A 172 -18.00 -3.59 -2.26
CA GLU A 172 -18.39 -5.00 -2.17
C GLU A 172 -19.93 -5.08 -2.20
N GLU A 173 -20.49 -5.92 -3.07
CA GLU A 173 -21.95 -6.13 -3.19
C GLU A 173 -22.75 -4.82 -3.46
N GLY A 174 -22.14 -3.85 -4.16
CA GLY A 174 -22.77 -2.53 -4.41
C GLY A 174 -22.90 -1.65 -3.15
N LYS A 175 -22.18 -2.00 -2.08
CA LYS A 175 -22.07 -1.25 -0.82
C LYS A 175 -20.64 -0.75 -0.65
N GLU A 176 -20.55 0.37 0.04
CA GLU A 176 -19.28 0.98 0.44
C GLU A 176 -19.01 0.62 1.89
N LYS A 177 -18.24 -0.43 2.08
CA LYS A 177 -17.93 -0.96 3.41
C LYS A 177 -16.69 -0.26 3.98
N PHE A 178 -16.55 -0.36 5.30
CA PHE A 178 -15.36 0.10 6.01
C PHE A 178 -14.10 -0.51 5.36
N PRO A 179 -13.06 0.29 5.06
CA PRO A 179 -11.86 -0.23 4.42
C PRO A 179 -11.18 -1.30 5.26
N ASP A 180 -10.42 -2.18 4.60
CA ASP A 180 -9.61 -3.16 5.30
C ASP A 180 -8.56 -2.46 6.17
N ILE A 181 -8.30 -2.99 7.36
CA ILE A 181 -7.36 -2.41 8.33
C ILE A 181 -5.97 -2.21 7.71
N ASP A 182 -5.52 -3.14 6.89
CA ASP A 182 -4.23 -3.03 6.17
C ASP A 182 -4.19 -1.85 5.20
N VAL A 183 -5.32 -1.53 4.54
CA VAL A 183 -5.43 -0.36 3.67
C VAL A 183 -5.40 0.90 4.53
N ILE A 184 -6.16 0.94 5.63
CA ILE A 184 -6.14 2.09 6.54
C ILE A 184 -4.72 2.36 7.04
N LEU A 185 -4.01 1.30 7.46
CA LEU A 185 -2.62 1.39 7.89
C LEU A 185 -1.71 1.96 6.78
N ASP A 186 -1.85 1.51 5.54
CA ASP A 186 -1.03 2.00 4.42
C ASP A 186 -1.25 3.51 4.18
N TYR A 187 -2.50 3.98 4.27
CA TYR A 187 -2.82 5.41 4.16
C TYR A 187 -2.31 6.22 5.36
N VAL A 188 -2.42 5.69 6.57
CA VAL A 188 -1.86 6.32 7.79
C VAL A 188 -0.35 6.52 7.64
N VAL A 189 0.37 5.46 7.25
CA VAL A 189 1.83 5.53 7.05
C VAL A 189 2.17 6.53 5.95
N ARG A 190 1.45 6.53 4.82
CA ARG A 190 1.65 7.48 3.72
C ARG A 190 1.51 8.93 4.17
N VAL A 191 0.46 9.25 4.91
CA VAL A 191 0.21 10.61 5.41
C VAL A 191 1.29 11.05 6.40
N LEU A 192 1.75 10.15 7.27
CA LEU A 192 2.75 10.45 8.30
C LEU A 192 4.20 10.53 7.79
N ARG A 193 4.49 10.04 6.58
CA ARG A 193 5.82 10.11 5.96
C ARG A 193 5.98 11.32 5.04
N ASP A 194 5.03 11.53 4.13
CA ASP A 194 5.18 12.46 2.99
C ASP A 194 3.95 13.39 2.84
N GLY A 195 3.13 13.55 3.90
CA GLY A 195 1.94 14.40 3.84
C GLY A 195 0.85 13.91 2.87
N GLY A 196 0.96 12.70 2.32
CA GLY A 196 -0.07 12.07 1.46
C GLY A 196 0.29 11.94 -0.03
N GLY A 197 1.52 12.25 -0.45
CA GLY A 197 2.06 11.98 -1.79
C GLY A 197 2.41 13.23 -2.60
N GLY A 198 3.61 13.24 -3.18
CA GLY A 198 4.21 14.38 -3.90
C GLY A 198 4.06 14.37 -5.43
N GLY A 199 3.01 13.76 -5.99
CA GLY A 199 2.74 13.75 -7.43
C GLY A 199 3.63 12.80 -8.25
N ARG A 200 4.43 11.95 -7.60
CA ARG A 200 5.21 10.91 -8.27
C ARG A 200 4.31 9.73 -8.65
N ARG A 201 4.48 9.18 -9.84
CA ARG A 201 3.76 7.99 -10.32
C ARG A 201 4.69 6.80 -10.43
N ALA A 202 4.20 5.61 -10.08
CA ALA A 202 4.93 4.38 -10.33
C ALA A 202 4.06 3.28 -10.94
N LEU A 203 4.66 2.53 -11.86
CA LEU A 203 4.08 1.34 -12.47
C LEU A 203 4.68 0.10 -11.80
N LEU A 204 3.82 -0.79 -11.32
CA LEU A 204 4.24 -2.08 -10.78
C LEU A 204 3.68 -3.20 -11.64
N ILE A 205 4.55 -4.11 -12.10
CA ILE A 205 4.15 -5.34 -12.79
C ILE A 205 4.42 -6.52 -11.85
N GLY A 206 3.36 -7.13 -11.32
CA GLY A 206 3.43 -8.23 -10.34
C GLY A 206 2.73 -9.51 -10.80
N GLY A 207 2.95 -10.61 -10.09
CA GLY A 207 2.38 -11.93 -10.40
C GLY A 207 3.19 -12.72 -11.44
N ALA A 208 2.55 -13.69 -12.09
CA ALA A 208 3.09 -14.51 -13.16
C ALA A 208 2.18 -14.47 -14.39
N SER A 209 2.76 -14.65 -15.58
CA SER A 209 1.99 -14.86 -16.80
C SER A 209 1.50 -16.31 -16.89
N GLU A 210 0.35 -16.51 -17.53
CA GLU A 210 -0.30 -17.77 -17.86
C GLU A 210 -0.40 -17.90 -19.38
N GLU A 211 0.48 -18.70 -19.96
CA GLU A 211 0.51 -18.96 -21.40
C GLU A 211 -0.39 -20.15 -21.72
N ALA A 212 -1.55 -19.88 -22.33
CA ALA A 212 -2.56 -20.89 -22.60
C ALA A 212 -2.07 -21.93 -23.62
N ILE A 213 -1.98 -23.19 -23.18
CA ILE A 213 -1.71 -24.33 -24.07
C ILE A 213 -2.98 -24.66 -24.86
N ASP A 214 -4.10 -24.73 -24.15
CA ASP A 214 -5.42 -25.06 -24.65
C ASP A 214 -6.50 -24.33 -23.83
N ASP A 215 -7.79 -24.61 -24.03
CA ASP A 215 -8.87 -23.93 -23.27
C ASP A 215 -8.92 -24.29 -21.77
N MET A 216 -8.13 -25.27 -21.32
CA MET A 216 -8.15 -25.80 -19.96
C MET A 216 -6.80 -25.69 -19.23
N ARG A 217 -5.69 -25.61 -19.96
CA ARG A 217 -4.33 -25.77 -19.44
C ARG A 217 -3.45 -24.57 -19.81
N VAL A 218 -2.58 -24.20 -18.89
CA VAL A 218 -1.64 -23.08 -19.04
C VAL A 218 -0.22 -23.50 -18.64
N ILE A 219 0.79 -22.83 -19.18
CA ILE A 219 2.17 -22.83 -18.68
C ILE A 219 2.38 -21.53 -17.91
N SER A 220 2.90 -21.63 -16.70
CA SER A 220 3.13 -20.47 -15.84
C SER A 220 4.34 -20.71 -14.94
N ASN A 221 4.98 -19.61 -14.53
CA ASN A 221 6.01 -19.64 -13.52
C ASN A 221 5.40 -19.72 -12.12
N ARG A 222 6.14 -20.35 -11.20
CA ARG A 222 5.78 -20.31 -9.77
C ARG A 222 6.14 -18.95 -9.21
N SER A 223 5.14 -18.23 -8.71
CA SER A 223 5.31 -16.97 -8.01
C SER A 223 4.20 -16.81 -6.98
N SER A 224 4.57 -16.60 -5.72
CA SER A 224 3.59 -16.31 -4.67
C SER A 224 2.96 -14.93 -4.88
N GLY A 225 3.71 -13.98 -5.46
CA GLY A 225 3.32 -12.57 -5.62
C GLY A 225 3.61 -11.70 -4.39
N GLU A 226 4.13 -12.26 -3.30
CA GLU A 226 4.35 -11.54 -2.04
C GLU A 226 5.30 -10.34 -2.20
N THR A 227 6.44 -10.54 -2.86
CA THR A 227 7.44 -9.47 -3.09
C THR A 227 6.83 -8.30 -3.84
N ALA A 228 6.03 -8.58 -4.88
CA ALA A 228 5.34 -7.55 -5.64
C ALA A 228 4.30 -6.82 -4.78
N ARG A 229 3.54 -7.54 -3.94
CA ARG A 229 2.53 -6.93 -3.06
C ARG A 229 3.17 -6.01 -2.03
N GLU A 230 4.23 -6.46 -1.35
CA GLU A 230 4.93 -5.63 -0.37
C GLU A 230 5.60 -4.41 -1.05
N LEU A 231 6.14 -4.59 -2.26
CA LEU A 231 6.70 -3.47 -3.03
C LEU A 231 5.62 -2.46 -3.41
N ALA A 232 4.44 -2.90 -3.82
CA ALA A 232 3.30 -2.01 -4.06
C ALA A 232 2.95 -1.19 -2.82
N ARG A 233 2.79 -1.85 -1.67
CA ARG A 233 2.44 -1.16 -0.42
C ARG A 233 3.49 -0.14 -0.04
N GLU A 234 4.76 -0.48 -0.18
CA GLU A 234 5.85 0.43 0.16
C GLU A 234 5.94 1.62 -0.78
N LEU A 235 5.85 1.42 -2.10
CA LEU A 235 5.81 2.53 -3.05
C LEU A 235 4.61 3.44 -2.77
N PHE A 236 3.44 2.88 -2.46
CA PHE A 236 2.27 3.67 -2.07
C PHE A 236 2.53 4.51 -0.82
N ARG A 237 3.16 3.93 0.22
CA ARG A 237 3.52 4.60 1.48
C ARG A 237 4.57 5.69 1.29
N GLU A 238 5.46 5.53 0.31
CA GLU A 238 6.45 6.55 -0.10
C GLU A 238 5.84 7.64 -1.01
N GLY A 239 4.51 7.66 -1.14
CA GLY A 239 3.79 8.74 -1.80
C GLY A 239 3.61 8.58 -3.30
N TYR A 240 3.95 7.42 -3.87
CA TYR A 240 3.69 7.16 -5.29
C TYR A 240 2.20 6.92 -5.54
N ASP A 241 1.68 7.51 -6.60
CA ASP A 241 0.41 7.12 -7.20
C ASP A 241 0.65 5.90 -8.10
N LEU A 242 0.03 4.78 -7.73
CA LEU A 242 0.36 3.48 -8.29
C LEU A 242 -0.60 3.04 -9.38
N THR A 243 -0.03 2.63 -10.51
CA THR A 243 -0.66 1.74 -11.49
C THR A 243 -0.09 0.35 -11.30
N VAL A 244 -0.95 -0.64 -11.06
CA VAL A 244 -0.57 -2.03 -10.78
C VAL A 244 -1.09 -2.92 -11.90
N LEU A 245 -0.20 -3.52 -12.66
CA LEU A 245 -0.50 -4.59 -13.61
C LEU A 245 -0.24 -5.92 -12.92
N TRP A 246 -1.26 -6.74 -12.75
CA TRP A 246 -1.18 -7.91 -11.88
C TRP A 246 -1.61 -9.19 -12.58
N GLY A 247 -0.67 -10.12 -12.70
CA GLY A 247 -0.87 -11.45 -13.26
C GLY A 247 -1.45 -12.45 -12.26
N ARG A 248 -1.25 -13.74 -12.54
CA ARG A 248 -1.59 -14.84 -11.63
C ARG A 248 -0.69 -14.80 -10.39
N SER A 249 -1.27 -15.00 -9.20
CA SER A 249 -0.51 -15.08 -7.94
C SER A 249 -1.25 -15.94 -6.92
N GLU A 250 -0.55 -16.36 -5.88
CA GLU A 250 -1.15 -17.06 -4.73
C GLU A 250 -1.74 -16.07 -3.72
N VAL A 251 -1.12 -14.89 -3.58
CA VAL A 251 -1.65 -13.81 -2.75
C VAL A 251 -2.59 -12.91 -3.56
N GLU A 252 -3.56 -12.31 -2.87
CA GLU A 252 -4.37 -11.23 -3.43
C GLU A 252 -3.50 -10.02 -3.82
N PRO A 253 -3.88 -9.28 -4.88
CA PRO A 253 -3.18 -8.08 -5.30
C PRO A 253 -3.21 -7.02 -4.19
N PRO A 254 -2.27 -6.06 -4.23
CA PRO A 254 -2.31 -4.92 -3.34
C PRO A 254 -3.64 -4.16 -3.49
N LYS A 255 -4.22 -3.76 -2.35
CA LYS A 255 -5.46 -2.97 -2.28
C LYS A 255 -5.18 -1.46 -2.30
N VAL A 256 -4.09 -1.07 -2.97
CA VAL A 256 -3.62 0.31 -3.11
C VAL A 256 -3.32 0.58 -4.58
N GLY A 257 -3.59 1.80 -5.03
CA GLY A 257 -3.45 2.18 -6.43
C GLY A 257 -4.56 1.67 -7.36
N SER A 258 -4.35 1.86 -8.65
CA SER A 258 -5.23 1.40 -9.73
C SER A 258 -4.78 0.02 -10.23
N LEU A 259 -5.65 -0.97 -10.14
CA LEU A 259 -5.34 -2.36 -10.49
C LEU A 259 -5.89 -2.72 -11.88
N LYS A 260 -5.04 -3.24 -12.77
CA LYS A 260 -5.43 -3.91 -14.01
C LYS A 260 -4.87 -5.34 -14.01
N ARG A 261 -5.69 -6.33 -14.38
CA ARG A 261 -5.28 -7.73 -14.44
C ARG A 261 -4.80 -8.09 -15.84
N PHE A 262 -3.77 -8.91 -15.93
CA PHE A 262 -3.35 -9.58 -17.18
C PHE A 262 -3.30 -11.09 -16.96
N ARG A 263 -3.41 -11.88 -18.04
CA ARG A 263 -3.14 -13.32 -17.99
C ARG A 263 -1.88 -13.65 -18.75
N SER A 264 -1.81 -13.31 -20.03
CA SER A 264 -0.68 -13.66 -20.89
C SER A 264 0.35 -12.53 -21.02
N MET A 265 1.52 -12.86 -21.58
CA MET A 265 2.49 -11.86 -22.02
C MET A 265 1.89 -10.88 -23.02
N PHE A 266 1.06 -11.33 -23.96
CA PHE A 266 0.42 -10.45 -24.94
C PHE A 266 -0.62 -9.52 -24.32
N ASP A 267 -1.37 -10.00 -23.31
CA ASP A 267 -2.31 -9.16 -22.55
C ASP A 267 -1.55 -8.04 -21.83
N LEU A 268 -0.40 -8.38 -21.23
CA LEU A 268 0.46 -7.42 -20.57
C LEU A 268 0.95 -6.34 -21.55
N LEU A 269 1.38 -6.72 -22.75
CA LEU A 269 1.80 -5.76 -23.77
C LEU A 269 0.68 -4.82 -24.19
N ALA A 270 -0.51 -5.36 -24.44
CA ALA A 270 -1.66 -4.53 -24.78
C ALA A 270 -2.02 -3.54 -23.66
N LEU A 271 -1.87 -3.93 -22.38
CA LEU A 271 -2.06 -3.03 -21.26
C LEU A 271 -0.98 -1.94 -21.19
N LEU A 272 0.27 -2.28 -21.49
CA LEU A 272 1.37 -1.30 -21.56
C LEU A 272 1.15 -0.27 -22.68
N ASP A 273 0.70 -0.71 -23.85
CA ASP A 273 0.37 0.18 -24.97
C ASP A 273 -0.75 1.16 -24.59
N ASN A 274 -1.78 0.67 -23.89
CA ASN A 274 -2.91 1.50 -23.41
C ASN A 274 -2.52 2.54 -22.34
N ILE A 275 -1.36 2.41 -21.70
CA ILE A 275 -0.86 3.37 -20.70
C ILE A 275 0.42 4.06 -21.17
N SER A 276 0.76 3.95 -22.46
CA SER A 276 2.00 4.51 -23.02
C SER A 276 2.08 6.03 -22.97
N GLU A 277 0.93 6.72 -22.88
CA GLU A 277 0.85 8.18 -22.70
C GLU A 277 0.98 8.62 -21.23
N GLU A 278 1.02 7.69 -20.27
CA GLU A 278 1.24 8.00 -18.86
C GLU A 278 2.74 8.17 -18.57
N ASP A 279 3.12 9.23 -17.85
CA ASP A 279 4.50 9.36 -17.33
C ASP A 279 4.66 8.65 -15.99
N PHE A 280 5.64 7.76 -15.88
CA PHE A 280 6.04 7.13 -14.62
C PHE A 280 7.43 7.61 -14.19
N ASN A 281 7.59 7.90 -12.90
CA ASN A 281 8.90 8.16 -12.31
C ASN A 281 9.66 6.86 -12.08
N LEU A 282 8.95 5.80 -11.66
CA LEU A 282 9.52 4.49 -11.36
C LEU A 282 8.66 3.37 -11.97
N ILE A 283 9.31 2.39 -12.58
CA ILE A 283 8.68 1.15 -13.05
C ILE A 283 9.37 -0.02 -12.35
N ALA A 284 8.62 -0.81 -11.61
CA ALA A 284 9.11 -1.98 -10.91
C ALA A 284 8.53 -3.26 -11.51
N VAL A 285 9.39 -4.22 -11.84
CA VAL A 285 9.02 -5.48 -12.50
C VAL A 285 9.42 -6.70 -11.65
N PRO A 286 8.79 -6.93 -10.48
CA PRO A 286 8.94 -8.15 -9.70
C PRO A 286 8.18 -9.36 -10.27
N ALA A 287 7.45 -9.21 -11.38
CA ALA A 287 6.68 -10.29 -11.99
C ALA A 287 7.55 -11.44 -12.51
N ALA A 288 7.09 -12.67 -12.28
CA ALA A 288 7.67 -13.90 -12.83
C ALA A 288 7.11 -14.17 -14.22
N LEU A 289 7.47 -13.32 -15.17
CA LEU A 289 7.03 -13.42 -16.56
C LEU A 289 7.68 -14.61 -17.28
N SER A 290 6.92 -15.27 -18.16
CA SER A 290 7.38 -16.44 -18.90
C SER A 290 8.41 -16.04 -19.95
N ASP A 291 9.56 -16.74 -19.99
CA ASP A 291 10.53 -16.59 -21.07
C ASP A 291 10.08 -17.23 -22.39
N PHE A 292 9.05 -18.09 -22.32
CA PHE A 292 8.49 -18.81 -23.45
C PHE A 292 6.98 -18.66 -23.54
N THR A 293 6.45 -18.60 -24.76
CA THR A 293 5.03 -18.63 -25.09
C THR A 293 4.70 -19.85 -25.94
N ILE A 294 3.41 -20.10 -26.18
CA ILE A 294 2.91 -21.19 -27.02
C ILE A 294 1.71 -20.71 -27.83
N ASP A 295 1.54 -21.23 -29.04
CA ASP A 295 0.30 -21.01 -29.79
C ASP A 295 -0.82 -21.82 -29.14
N LYS A 296 -1.85 -21.13 -28.64
CA LYS A 296 -3.01 -21.76 -28.02
C LYS A 296 -3.74 -22.65 -29.03
N VAL A 297 -4.01 -23.89 -28.65
CA VAL A 297 -4.90 -24.80 -29.39
C VAL A 297 -6.34 -24.60 -28.93
N ALA A 298 -7.28 -24.45 -29.88
CA ALA A 298 -8.70 -24.35 -29.55
C ALA A 298 -9.26 -25.70 -29.04
N GLY A 299 -10.11 -25.65 -28.02
CA GLY A 299 -10.64 -26.82 -27.33
C GLY A 299 -9.66 -27.42 -26.32
N LYS A 300 -10.03 -28.56 -25.72
CA LYS A 300 -9.19 -29.32 -24.80
C LYS A 300 -8.35 -30.32 -25.59
N ILE A 301 -7.02 -30.29 -25.46
CA ILE A 301 -6.18 -31.31 -26.09
C ILE A 301 -6.49 -32.68 -25.45
N PRO A 302 -6.88 -33.70 -26.26
CA PRO A 302 -7.20 -35.02 -25.73
C PRO A 302 -6.02 -35.65 -24.98
N SER A 303 -6.28 -36.24 -23.83
CA SER A 303 -5.26 -36.93 -23.01
C SER A 303 -4.93 -38.34 -23.51
N SER A 304 -5.38 -38.73 -24.70
CA SER A 304 -5.19 -40.09 -25.24
C SER A 304 -3.75 -40.36 -25.65
N ARG A 305 -2.95 -39.30 -25.90
CA ARG A 305 -1.51 -39.39 -26.20
C ARG A 305 -0.76 -38.25 -25.52
N PRO A 306 0.53 -38.43 -25.17
CA PRO A 306 1.37 -37.35 -24.68
C PRO A 306 1.43 -36.21 -25.71
N PRO A 307 1.04 -34.97 -25.36
CA PRO A 307 1.13 -33.85 -26.27
C PRO A 307 2.58 -33.39 -26.42
N VAL A 308 2.94 -32.96 -27.63
CA VAL A 308 4.21 -32.26 -27.89
C VAL A 308 3.93 -30.76 -27.91
N LEU A 309 4.49 -30.03 -26.94
CA LEU A 309 4.35 -28.59 -26.84
C LEU A 309 5.52 -27.90 -27.54
N LYS A 310 5.22 -27.06 -28.54
CA LYS A 310 6.22 -26.26 -29.26
C LYS A 310 6.27 -24.86 -28.68
N LEU A 311 7.30 -24.59 -27.90
CA LEU A 311 7.50 -23.30 -27.25
C LEU A 311 8.19 -22.30 -28.19
N LYS A 312 7.83 -21.03 -28.08
CA LYS A 312 8.47 -19.89 -28.75
C LYS A 312 9.03 -18.94 -27.70
N SER A 313 10.03 -18.13 -28.06
CA SER A 313 10.52 -17.09 -27.16
C SER A 313 9.44 -16.04 -26.90
N ALA A 314 9.28 -15.63 -25.64
CA ALA A 314 8.37 -14.56 -25.27
C ALA A 314 8.94 -13.18 -25.62
N PRO A 315 8.07 -12.16 -25.82
CA PRO A 315 8.48 -10.78 -25.93
C PRO A 315 9.31 -10.31 -24.72
N LYS A 316 10.30 -9.45 -24.96
CA LYS A 316 11.20 -8.93 -23.92
C LYS A 316 10.60 -7.66 -23.30
N VAL A 317 9.79 -7.82 -22.26
CA VAL A 317 9.05 -6.74 -21.59
C VAL A 317 9.94 -5.59 -21.12
N LEU A 318 11.13 -5.86 -20.57
CA LEU A 318 12.03 -4.78 -20.14
C LEU A 318 12.49 -3.88 -21.29
N SER A 319 12.74 -4.46 -22.48
CA SER A 319 13.08 -3.66 -23.67
C SER A 319 11.92 -2.77 -24.08
N GLN A 320 10.70 -3.32 -24.10
CA GLN A 320 9.49 -2.59 -24.46
C GLN A 320 9.17 -1.48 -23.45
N LEU A 321 9.35 -1.74 -22.14
CA LEU A 321 9.21 -0.71 -21.10
C LEU A 321 10.20 0.44 -21.30
N ARG A 322 11.46 0.15 -21.66
CA ARG A 322 12.44 1.19 -21.94
C ARG A 322 12.08 2.01 -23.17
N GLU A 323 11.52 1.37 -24.21
CA GLU A 323 11.06 2.06 -25.42
C GLU A 323 9.85 2.96 -25.16
N LEU A 324 8.84 2.46 -24.43
CA LEU A 324 7.63 3.19 -24.09
C LEU A 324 7.88 4.29 -23.05
N PHE A 325 8.74 4.04 -22.07
CA PHE A 325 8.99 4.94 -20.94
C PHE A 325 10.49 5.28 -20.81
N PRO A 326 11.07 5.99 -21.79
CA PRO A 326 12.52 6.19 -21.87
C PRO A 326 13.10 6.98 -20.68
N LYS A 327 12.28 7.81 -20.02
CA LYS A 327 12.69 8.64 -18.88
C LYS A 327 12.46 7.97 -17.52
N ALA A 328 11.67 6.89 -17.46
CA ALA A 328 11.34 6.26 -16.19
C ALA A 328 12.54 5.49 -15.65
N THR A 329 12.74 5.54 -14.33
CA THR A 329 13.68 4.66 -13.65
C THR A 329 13.09 3.24 -13.62
N ILE A 330 13.82 2.25 -14.13
CA ILE A 330 13.35 0.86 -14.19
C ILE A 330 14.09 0.01 -13.16
N LEU A 331 13.33 -0.55 -12.22
CA LEU A 331 13.75 -1.58 -11.26
C LEU A 331 13.32 -2.96 -11.76
N ALA A 332 14.27 -3.73 -12.27
CA ALA A 332 14.04 -5.12 -12.66
C ALA A 332 14.34 -6.08 -11.50
N PHE A 333 13.69 -7.23 -11.47
CA PHE A 333 14.03 -8.33 -10.57
C PHE A 333 14.64 -9.48 -11.35
N LYS A 334 15.70 -10.08 -10.79
CA LYS A 334 16.38 -11.24 -11.39
C LYS A 334 16.59 -12.32 -10.34
N ALA A 335 16.11 -13.52 -10.62
CA ALA A 335 16.40 -14.70 -9.82
C ALA A 335 17.35 -15.64 -10.57
N VAL A 336 18.33 -16.20 -9.86
CA VAL A 336 19.25 -17.24 -10.37
C VAL A 336 19.17 -18.47 -9.47
N GLY A 337 19.24 -19.66 -10.09
CA GLY A 337 19.20 -20.93 -9.37
C GLY A 337 20.51 -21.25 -8.65
N GLY A 338 20.41 -21.99 -7.55
CA GLY A 338 21.57 -22.38 -6.74
C GLY A 338 22.15 -21.24 -5.90
N ASP A 339 23.46 -21.30 -5.65
CA ASP A 339 24.26 -20.38 -4.83
C ASP A 339 25.25 -19.55 -5.66
N ASN A 340 25.05 -19.49 -6.99
CA ASN A 340 26.00 -18.88 -7.93
C ASN A 340 25.88 -17.35 -7.97
N GLU A 341 26.52 -16.68 -7.02
CA GLU A 341 26.52 -15.22 -6.91
C GLU A 341 27.11 -14.53 -8.16
N LYS A 342 28.13 -15.13 -8.80
CA LYS A 342 28.74 -14.57 -10.01
C LYS A 342 27.79 -14.56 -11.19
N GLU A 343 26.97 -15.60 -11.33
CA GLU A 343 25.95 -15.65 -12.39
C GLU A 343 24.83 -14.63 -12.14
N LEU A 344 24.46 -14.42 -10.88
CA LEU A 344 23.51 -13.37 -10.49
C LEU A 344 24.04 -11.98 -10.85
N GLU A 345 25.26 -11.67 -10.44
CA GLU A 345 25.92 -10.39 -10.75
C GLU A 345 26.04 -10.18 -12.27
N THR A 346 26.56 -11.18 -13.00
CA THR A 346 26.72 -11.12 -14.47
C THR A 346 25.37 -10.87 -15.15
N SER A 347 24.33 -11.58 -14.72
CA SER A 347 22.97 -11.41 -15.26
C SER A 347 22.39 -10.03 -14.96
N ALA A 348 22.60 -9.51 -13.75
CA ALA A 348 22.13 -8.19 -13.34
C ALA A 348 22.84 -7.08 -14.14
N MET A 349 24.17 -7.12 -14.21
CA MET A 349 24.96 -6.14 -14.94
C MET A 349 24.65 -6.17 -16.44
N SER A 350 24.39 -7.35 -17.03
CA SER A 350 23.99 -7.45 -18.44
C SER A 350 22.69 -6.68 -18.77
N LEU A 351 21.70 -6.66 -17.87
CA LEU A 351 20.46 -5.90 -18.06
C LEU A 351 20.72 -4.39 -18.00
N ILE A 352 21.61 -3.96 -17.11
CA ILE A 352 21.97 -2.55 -16.92
C ILE A 352 22.80 -2.04 -18.10
N GLU A 353 23.79 -2.80 -18.56
CA GLU A 353 24.65 -2.47 -19.70
C GLU A 353 23.84 -2.34 -21.01
N LYS A 354 22.83 -3.20 -21.19
CA LYS A 354 21.87 -3.12 -22.30
C LYS A 354 20.82 -2.01 -22.12
N LYS A 355 20.90 -1.22 -21.05
CA LYS A 355 19.96 -0.14 -20.69
C LYS A 355 18.51 -0.59 -20.52
N MET A 356 18.29 -1.87 -20.23
CA MET A 356 16.97 -2.44 -19.99
C MET A 356 16.46 -2.16 -18.57
N ALA A 357 17.38 -1.86 -17.63
CA ALA A 357 17.05 -1.48 -16.26
C ALA A 357 18.09 -0.47 -15.73
N ASP A 358 17.68 0.38 -14.81
CA ASP A 358 18.59 1.28 -14.07
C ASP A 358 19.07 0.62 -12.77
N TYR A 359 18.19 -0.16 -12.17
CA TYR A 359 18.44 -0.96 -10.98
C TYR A 359 18.00 -2.41 -11.20
N VAL A 360 18.75 -3.35 -10.63
CA VAL A 360 18.38 -4.77 -10.61
C VAL A 360 18.39 -5.28 -9.18
N ALA A 361 17.25 -5.77 -8.71
CA ALA A 361 17.13 -6.53 -7.47
C ALA A 361 17.37 -8.02 -7.78
N GLY A 362 18.53 -8.52 -7.37
CA GLY A 362 18.97 -9.89 -7.56
C GLY A 362 18.66 -10.80 -6.36
N ASN A 363 18.09 -11.97 -6.62
CA ASN A 363 17.85 -13.02 -5.63
C ASN A 363 18.53 -14.34 -6.06
N LEU A 364 19.11 -15.07 -5.10
CA LEU A 364 19.33 -16.50 -5.26
C LEU A 364 18.05 -17.24 -4.86
N LEU A 365 17.63 -18.26 -5.62
CA LEU A 365 16.38 -18.97 -5.34
C LEU A 365 16.33 -19.60 -3.93
N GLN A 366 17.47 -20.02 -3.40
CA GLN A 366 17.59 -20.55 -2.02
C GLN A 366 17.29 -19.51 -0.93
N ASP A 367 17.44 -18.22 -1.26
CA ASP A 367 17.25 -17.10 -0.35
C ASP A 367 15.82 -16.55 -0.37
N VAL A 368 14.95 -17.08 -1.23
CA VAL A 368 13.54 -16.68 -1.30
C VAL A 368 12.71 -17.67 -0.50
N LYS A 369 12.28 -17.26 0.69
CA LYS A 369 11.45 -18.07 1.59
C LYS A 369 10.07 -17.42 1.78
N GLU A 370 9.17 -18.12 2.46
CA GLU A 370 7.92 -17.52 2.93
C GLU A 370 8.23 -16.44 3.96
N GLY A 371 7.70 -15.23 3.78
CA GLY A 371 7.92 -14.10 4.70
C GLY A 371 9.33 -13.48 4.74
N GLU A 372 10.38 -14.17 4.28
CA GLU A 372 11.78 -13.70 4.30
C GLU A 372 12.43 -13.71 2.92
N THR A 373 13.40 -12.81 2.71
CA THR A 373 14.19 -12.78 1.46
C THR A 373 15.57 -12.17 1.68
N ARG A 374 16.51 -12.47 0.78
CA ARG A 374 17.77 -11.74 0.60
C ARG A 374 17.85 -11.16 -0.81
N ILE A 375 18.03 -9.84 -0.92
CA ILE A 375 18.15 -9.11 -2.19
C ILE A 375 19.51 -8.42 -2.25
N ARG A 376 20.23 -8.61 -3.35
CA ARG A 376 21.36 -7.77 -3.76
C ARG A 376 20.87 -6.73 -4.76
N LEU A 377 21.12 -5.45 -4.51
CA LEU A 377 20.75 -4.37 -5.42
C LEU A 377 21.96 -3.96 -6.25
N TYR A 378 21.79 -3.91 -7.57
CA TYR A 378 22.82 -3.49 -8.52
C TYR A 378 22.40 -2.24 -9.26
N ASN A 379 23.37 -1.40 -9.64
CA ASN A 379 23.20 -0.32 -10.61
C ASN A 379 24.45 -0.24 -11.52
N ARG A 380 24.58 0.84 -12.31
CA ARG A 380 25.74 1.05 -13.21
C ARG A 380 27.12 1.03 -12.55
N ARG A 381 27.21 1.12 -11.22
CA ARG A 381 28.46 1.07 -10.44
C ARG A 381 28.76 -0.33 -9.87
N GLY A 382 27.91 -1.32 -10.14
CA GLY A 382 27.99 -2.65 -9.54
C GLY A 382 26.97 -2.82 -8.40
N GLU A 383 27.29 -3.69 -7.44
CA GLU A 383 26.47 -3.89 -6.24
C GLU A 383 26.49 -2.65 -5.35
N ILE A 384 25.31 -2.21 -4.92
CA ILE A 384 25.11 -1.03 -4.08
C ILE A 384 24.41 -1.33 -2.76
N GLY A 385 24.02 -2.58 -2.51
CA GLY A 385 23.45 -2.97 -1.24
C GLY A 385 23.06 -4.44 -1.17
N LEU A 386 23.12 -4.99 0.04
CA LEU A 386 22.64 -6.32 0.40
C LEU A 386 21.61 -6.19 1.53
N PHE A 387 20.40 -6.70 1.29
CA PHE A 387 19.28 -6.59 2.22
C PHE A 387 18.77 -7.98 2.57
N GLU A 388 18.62 -8.29 3.85
CA GLU A 388 18.18 -9.60 4.33
C GLU A 388 17.20 -9.48 5.51
N GLY A 389 16.23 -10.40 5.55
CA GLY A 389 15.31 -10.60 6.65
C GLY A 389 13.87 -10.65 6.17
N MET A 390 12.94 -10.15 6.98
CA MET A 390 11.53 -10.10 6.63
C MET A 390 11.30 -9.29 5.34
N LYS A 391 10.48 -9.81 4.42
CA LYS A 391 10.21 -9.21 3.11
C LYS A 391 9.80 -7.75 3.19
N TRP A 392 8.89 -7.39 4.11
CA TRP A 392 8.45 -6.01 4.26
C TRP A 392 9.62 -5.06 4.60
N LYS A 393 10.58 -5.51 5.41
CA LYS A 393 11.75 -4.71 5.82
C LYS A 393 12.76 -4.61 4.68
N VAL A 394 13.04 -5.73 4.02
CA VAL A 394 13.93 -5.77 2.86
C VAL A 394 13.42 -4.86 1.75
N ILE A 395 12.12 -4.90 1.47
CA ILE A 395 11.48 -4.04 0.46
C ILE A 395 11.49 -2.57 0.88
N ARG A 396 11.22 -2.26 2.14
CA ARG A 396 11.34 -0.89 2.68
C ARG A 396 12.75 -0.34 2.47
N ASP A 397 13.76 -1.10 2.86
CA ASP A 397 15.15 -0.67 2.80
C ASP A 397 15.63 -0.55 1.32
N LEU A 398 15.14 -1.44 0.44
CA LEU A 398 15.33 -1.38 -1.01
C LEU A 398 14.76 -0.07 -1.61
N VAL A 399 13.48 0.23 -1.36
CA VAL A 399 12.80 1.41 -1.89
C VAL A 399 13.46 2.70 -1.39
N LYS A 400 13.80 2.76 -0.09
CA LYS A 400 14.52 3.90 0.49
C LYS A 400 15.88 4.15 -0.17
N THR A 401 16.61 3.08 -0.44
CA THR A 401 17.92 3.17 -1.11
C THR A 401 17.78 3.75 -2.53
N ILE A 402 16.78 3.29 -3.28
CA ILE A 402 16.50 3.81 -4.63
C ILE A 402 16.07 5.28 -4.54
N ALA A 403 15.11 5.62 -3.68
CA ALA A 403 14.62 6.98 -3.53
C ALA A 403 15.73 7.98 -3.17
N ALA A 404 16.64 7.61 -2.27
CA ALA A 404 17.79 8.45 -1.90
C ALA A 404 18.75 8.72 -3.07
N MET A 405 18.93 7.73 -3.96
CA MET A 405 19.80 7.89 -5.13
C MET A 405 19.17 8.74 -6.24
N GLU A 406 17.85 8.71 -6.39
CA GLU A 406 17.15 9.54 -7.36
C GLU A 406 17.20 11.03 -6.98
N VAL A 407 16.98 11.37 -5.71
CA VAL A 407 17.08 12.76 -5.21
C VAL A 407 18.48 13.34 -5.42
N GLY A 408 19.53 12.57 -5.11
CA GLY A 408 20.92 13.01 -5.31
C GLY A 408 21.34 13.18 -6.78
N ASN A 409 20.56 12.66 -7.74
CA ASN A 409 20.77 12.90 -9.17
C ASN A 409 20.01 14.14 -9.67
N GLU A 410 18.90 14.52 -9.04
CA GLU A 410 18.15 15.75 -9.36
C GLU A 410 18.89 17.00 -8.87
N GLU A 411 19.51 16.97 -7.69
CA GLU A 411 20.30 18.11 -7.16
C GLU A 411 21.61 18.38 -7.92
N LYS A 412 22.01 17.47 -8.81
CA LYS A 412 23.24 17.58 -9.63
C LYS A 412 22.99 17.96 -11.08
N LYS A 413 21.73 18.10 -11.49
CA LYS A 413 21.32 18.63 -12.79
C LYS A 413 20.90 20.08 -12.62
#